data_AF-A0A5B7Y6B3-F1
#
_entry.id   AF-A0A5B7Y6B3-F1
#
_cell.length_a   1.000
_cell.length_b   1.000
_cell.length_c   1.000
_cell.angle_alpha   90.00
_cell.angle_beta   90.00
_cell.angle_gamma   90.00
#
_symmetry.space_group_name_H-M   'P 1'
#
loop_
_entity.id
_entity.type
_entity.pdbx_description
1 polymer ?
#
loop_
_entity_poly.entity_id
_entity_poly.type
_entity_poly.pdbx_seq_one_letter_code
_entity_poly.pdbx_strand_id
1 'polypeptide(L)'
;MILFVYLIVVIVMMSKQKKEGKVVSGWTRFLVYSLLVLSLLSLLAGVLALSLVFNPLVGFYYMEVIGIMLEIVHFVNMMIAFGLILLSVSIYLDSQRNQEPTPLSHHVVRLGVHILLIILMLKI
;
A
#
# COMPACT_ATOMS: atom_id res chain seq x y z
N MET A 1 -8.77 -1.90 -2.85
CA MET A 1 -8.60 -2.44 -4.23
C MET A 1 -7.58 -1.64 -5.04
N ILE A 2 -7.71 -0.31 -5.12
CA ILE A 2 -6.82 0.55 -5.92
C ILE A 2 -5.33 0.38 -5.52
N LEU A 3 -5.02 0.37 -4.22
CA LEU A 3 -3.66 0.15 -3.72
C LEU A 3 -3.06 -1.18 -4.24
N PHE A 4 -3.81 -2.28 -4.17
CA PHE A 4 -3.33 -3.58 -4.61
C PHE A 4 -2.95 -3.54 -6.08
N VAL A 5 -3.82 -3.00 -6.94
CA VAL A 5 -3.55 -2.84 -8.38
C VAL A 5 -2.32 -1.96 -8.60
N TYR A 6 -2.21 -0.85 -7.87
CA TYR A 6 -1.05 0.04 -7.93
C TYR A 6 0.25 -0.70 -7.60
N LEU A 7 0.28 -1.52 -6.55
CA LEU A 7 1.47 -2.28 -6.17
C LEU A 7 1.85 -3.32 -7.21
N ILE A 8 0.88 -3.97 -7.88
CA ILE A 8 1.16 -4.85 -9.03
C ILE A 8 1.86 -4.07 -10.14
N VAL A 9 1.37 -2.87 -10.48
CA VAL A 9 2.02 -2.01 -11.48
C VAL A 9 3.44 -1.65 -11.06
N VAL A 10 3.67 -1.29 -9.79
CA VAL A 10 5.00 -1.00 -9.25
C VAL A 10 5.94 -2.20 -9.39
N ILE A 11 5.47 -3.43 -9.10
CA ILE A 11 6.26 -4.66 -9.28
C ILE A 11 6.66 -4.85 -10.74
N VAL A 12 5.72 -4.68 -11.68
CA VAL A 12 5.98 -4.79 -13.12
C VAL A 12 7.02 -3.75 -13.56
N MET A 13 6.90 -2.51 -13.10
CA MET A 13 7.87 -1.44 -13.40
C MET A 13 9.26 -1.76 -12.84
N MET A 14 9.37 -2.23 -11.59
CA MET A 14 10.64 -2.61 -11.00
C MET A 14 11.28 -3.81 -11.72
N SER A 15 10.47 -4.77 -12.15
CA SER A 15 10.93 -5.91 -12.97
C SER A 15 11.52 -5.44 -14.30
N LYS A 16 10.84 -4.49 -14.97
CA LYS A 16 11.35 -3.85 -16.18
C LYS A 16 12.65 -3.09 -15.93
N GLN A 17 12.72 -2.28 -14.87
CA GLN A 17 13.94 -1.57 -14.47
C GLN A 17 15.13 -2.52 -14.26
N LYS A 18 14.91 -3.65 -13.59
CA LYS A 18 15.95 -4.66 -13.38
C LYS A 18 16.45 -5.26 -14.70
N LYS A 19 15.56 -5.49 -15.68
CA LYS A 19 15.94 -5.96 -17.03
C LYS A 19 16.75 -4.93 -17.82
N GLU A 20 16.48 -3.65 -17.58
CA GLU A 20 17.24 -2.51 -18.16
C GLU A 20 18.56 -2.24 -17.42
N GLY A 21 18.96 -3.09 -16.47
CA GLY A 21 20.18 -2.90 -15.68
C GLY A 21 20.10 -1.81 -14.60
N LYS A 22 18.91 -1.22 -14.38
CA LYS A 22 18.70 -0.22 -13.32
C LYS A 22 18.68 -0.88 -11.94
N VAL A 23 19.23 -0.15 -10.96
CA VAL A 23 19.30 -0.54 -9.57
C VAL A 23 17.89 -0.58 -8.97
N VAL A 24 17.59 -1.71 -8.34
CA VAL A 24 16.40 -1.91 -7.51
C VAL A 24 16.85 -2.61 -6.24
N SER A 25 16.88 -1.88 -5.13
CA SER A 25 17.43 -2.40 -3.88
C SER A 25 16.54 -3.48 -3.26
N GLY A 26 17.18 -4.32 -2.43
CA GLY A 26 16.46 -5.29 -1.61
C GLY A 26 15.43 -4.62 -0.68
N TRP A 27 15.75 -3.44 -0.15
CA TRP A 27 14.85 -2.65 0.69
C TRP A 27 13.59 -2.22 -0.06
N THR A 28 13.72 -1.67 -1.28
CA THR A 28 12.55 -1.33 -2.12
C THR A 28 11.68 -2.56 -2.39
N ARG A 29 12.29 -3.70 -2.73
CA ARG A 29 11.54 -4.95 -2.94
C ARG A 29 10.80 -5.41 -1.69
N PHE A 30 11.49 -5.39 -0.55
CA PHE A 30 10.89 -5.75 0.73
C PHE A 30 9.67 -4.88 1.07
N LEU A 31 9.77 -3.56 0.87
CA LEU A 31 8.66 -2.64 1.08
C LEU A 31 7.47 -2.95 0.16
N VAL A 32 7.70 -3.15 -1.14
CA VAL A 32 6.62 -3.42 -2.10
C VAL A 32 5.90 -4.72 -1.77
N TYR A 33 6.63 -5.80 -1.47
CA TYR A 33 6.00 -7.08 -1.13
C TYR A 33 5.28 -7.04 0.22
N SER A 34 5.86 -6.36 1.22
CA SER A 34 5.19 -6.16 2.51
C SER A 34 3.89 -5.37 2.34
N LEU A 35 3.92 -4.28 1.56
CA LEU A 35 2.73 -3.50 1.23
C LEU A 35 1.70 -4.32 0.45
N LEU A 36 2.14 -5.22 -0.43
CA LEU A 36 1.23 -6.08 -1.20
C LEU A 36 0.46 -7.01 -0.25
N VAL A 37 1.16 -7.65 0.69
CA VAL A 37 0.53 -8.51 1.72
C VAL A 37 -0.42 -7.71 2.60
N LEU A 38 0.00 -6.54 3.10
CA LEU A 38 -0.87 -5.68 3.91
C LEU A 38 -2.12 -5.22 3.13
N SER A 39 -1.98 -4.94 1.84
CA SER A 39 -3.11 -4.55 0.99
C SER A 39 -4.12 -5.69 0.80
N LEU A 40 -3.66 -6.94 0.77
CA LEU A 40 -4.52 -8.13 0.73
C LEU A 40 -5.24 -8.35 2.06
N LEU A 41 -4.55 -8.15 3.19
CA LEU A 41 -5.17 -8.22 4.51
C LEU A 41 -6.27 -7.16 4.67
N SER A 42 -6.01 -5.92 4.24
CA SER A 42 -7.00 -4.84 4.25
C SER A 42 -8.21 -5.16 3.37
N LEU A 43 -8.00 -5.75 2.18
CA LEU A 43 -9.09 -6.23 1.32
C LEU A 43 -9.92 -7.33 1.97
N LEU A 44 -9.26 -8.34 2.54
CA LEU A 44 -9.92 -9.45 3.21
C LEU A 44 -10.75 -8.95 4.39
N ALA A 45 -10.21 -8.04 5.20
CA ALA A 45 -10.92 -7.42 6.31
C ALA A 45 -12.16 -6.65 5.84
N GLY A 46 -12.07 -5.89 4.74
CA GLY A 46 -13.23 -5.22 4.17
C GLY A 46 -14.34 -6.17 3.71
N VAL A 47 -13.97 -7.30 3.09
CA VAL A 47 -14.93 -8.34 2.69
C VAL A 47 -15.59 -9.02 3.91
N LEU A 48 -14.80 -9.30 4.95
CA LEU A 48 -15.31 -9.87 6.20
C LEU A 48 -16.22 -8.90 6.95
N ALA A 49 -15.88 -7.61 6.99
CA ALA A 49 -16.74 -6.60 7.59
C ALA A 49 -18.08 -6.50 6.84
N LEU A 50 -18.07 -6.56 5.51
CA LEU A 50 -19.28 -6.52 4.70
C LEU A 50 -20.18 -7.74 4.94
N SER A 51 -19.60 -8.95 5.03
CA SER A 51 -20.37 -10.17 5.30
C SER A 51 -20.97 -10.18 6.71
N LEU A 52 -20.30 -9.55 7.68
CA LEU A 52 -20.84 -9.33 9.02
C LEU A 52 -22.00 -8.34 8.98
N VAL A 53 -21.89 -7.18 8.32
CA VAL A 53 -22.99 -6.18 8.28
C VAL A 53 -24.28 -6.74 7.67
N PHE A 54 -24.20 -7.64 6.69
CA PHE A 54 -25.37 -8.23 6.04
C PHE A 54 -25.92 -9.49 6.73
N ASN A 55 -25.30 -9.96 7.82
CA ASN A 55 -25.81 -11.11 8.53
C ASN A 55 -26.98 -10.68 9.45
N PRO A 56 -28.20 -11.22 9.28
CA PRO A 56 -29.37 -10.84 10.08
C PRO A 56 -29.24 -11.15 11.58
N LEU A 57 -28.23 -11.93 11.99
CA LEU A 57 -27.90 -12.22 13.39
C LEU A 57 -27.00 -11.15 14.06
N VAL A 58 -26.64 -10.07 13.36
CA VAL A 58 -25.73 -8.99 13.83
C VAL A 58 -26.41 -8.01 14.79
N GLY A 59 -27.29 -8.53 15.65
CA GLY A 59 -27.77 -7.77 16.80
C GLY A 59 -26.63 -7.30 17.72
N PHE A 60 -26.99 -6.59 18.79
CA PHE A 60 -26.10 -5.96 19.77
C PHE A 60 -24.83 -6.77 20.18
N TYR A 61 -24.86 -8.10 20.11
CA TYR A 61 -23.74 -9.00 20.41
C TYR A 61 -22.48 -8.81 19.55
N TYR A 62 -22.57 -8.19 18.36
CA TYR A 62 -21.43 -8.04 17.45
C TYR A 62 -20.87 -6.61 17.35
N MET A 63 -21.45 -5.63 18.06
CA MET A 63 -20.99 -4.23 18.00
C MET A 63 -19.55 -4.06 18.49
N GLU A 64 -19.17 -4.78 19.55
CA GLU A 64 -17.81 -4.76 20.10
C GLU A 64 -16.81 -5.42 19.14
N VAL A 65 -17.19 -6.53 18.51
CA VAL A 65 -16.37 -7.23 17.51
C VAL A 65 -16.14 -6.37 16.26
N ILE A 66 -17.18 -5.65 15.81
CA ILE A 66 -17.09 -4.71 14.69
C ILE A 66 -16.17 -3.53 15.05
N GLY A 67 -16.27 -3.00 16.27
CA GLY A 67 -15.38 -1.93 16.77
C GLY A 67 -13.91 -2.35 16.76
N ILE A 68 -13.59 -3.53 17.30
CA ILE A 68 -12.22 -4.06 17.31
C ILE A 68 -11.70 -4.28 15.87
N MET A 69 -12.56 -4.79 14.98
CA MET A 69 -12.21 -4.93 13.56
C MET A 69 -11.87 -3.59 12.89
N LEU A 70 -12.63 -2.53 13.17
CA LEU A 70 -12.36 -1.19 12.66
C LEU A 70 -11.01 -0.66 13.14
N GLU A 71 -10.67 -0.84 14.41
CA GLU A 71 -9.37 -0.44 14.97
C GLU A 71 -8.20 -1.17 14.32
N ILE A 72 -8.32 -2.49 14.11
CA ILE A 72 -7.30 -3.30 13.43
C ILE A 72 -7.13 -2.84 11.98
N VAL A 73 -8.22 -2.62 11.26
CA VAL A 73 -8.17 -2.12 9.87
C VAL A 73 -7.52 -0.75 9.81
N HIS A 74 -7.86 0.15 10.75
CA HIS A 74 -7.26 1.47 10.85
C HIS A 74 -5.75 1.38 11.11
N PHE A 75 -5.31 0.51 12.02
CA PHE A 75 -3.90 0.26 12.30
C PHE A 75 -3.15 -0.26 11.06
N VAL A 76 -3.70 -1.25 10.35
CA VAL A 76 -3.13 -1.76 9.09
C VAL A 76 -3.02 -0.65 8.05
N ASN A 77 -4.04 0.20 7.92
CA ASN A 77 -4.02 1.33 6.99
C ASN A 77 -2.94 2.37 7.35
N MET A 78 -2.70 2.62 8.64
CA MET A 78 -1.57 3.45 9.08
C MET A 78 -0.21 2.83 8.74
N MET A 79 -0.03 1.52 8.95
CA MET A 79 1.19 0.82 8.54
C MET A 79 1.44 0.91 7.04
N ILE A 80 0.38 0.74 6.24
CA ILE A 80 0.44 0.90 4.79
C ILE A 80 0.82 2.33 4.42
N ALA A 81 0.20 3.33 5.05
CA ALA A 81 0.50 4.74 4.77
C ALA A 81 1.97 5.06 5.04
N PHE A 82 2.49 4.63 6.18
CA PHE A 82 3.90 4.77 6.51
C PHE A 82 4.80 4.04 5.50
N GLY A 83 4.43 2.81 5.13
CA GLY A 83 5.15 2.02 4.13
C GLY A 83 5.18 2.68 2.74
N LEU A 84 4.11 3.36 2.30
CA LEU A 84 4.08 4.09 1.02
C LEU A 84 5.02 5.31 1.02
N ILE A 85 5.16 5.99 2.15
CA ILE A 85 6.14 7.07 2.30
C ILE A 85 7.55 6.51 2.19
N LEU A 86 7.85 5.44 2.94
CA LEU A 86 9.15 4.76 2.86
C LEU A 86 9.44 4.25 1.45
N LEU A 87 8.43 3.71 0.75
CA LEU A 87 8.57 3.24 -0.61
C LEU A 87 8.93 4.39 -1.56
N SER A 88 8.31 5.57 -1.40
CA SER A 88 8.64 6.77 -2.18
C SER A 88 10.11 7.13 -2.04
N VAL A 89 10.60 7.18 -0.80
CA VAL A 89 11.99 7.49 -0.49
C VAL A 89 12.93 6.43 -1.04
N SER A 90 12.60 5.15 -0.85
CA SER A 90 13.43 4.03 -1.30
C SER A 90 13.61 4.02 -2.82
N ILE A 91 12.54 4.26 -3.57
CA ILE A 91 12.59 4.36 -5.03
C ILE A 91 13.40 5.57 -5.48
N TYR A 92 13.26 6.72 -4.78
CA TYR A 92 14.07 7.89 -5.06
C TYR A 92 15.56 7.59 -4.88
N LEU A 93 15.94 6.97 -3.76
CA LEU A 93 17.32 6.57 -3.47
C LEU A 93 17.87 5.56 -4.49
N ASP A 94 17.07 4.57 -4.88
CA ASP A 94 17.43 3.62 -5.94
C ASP A 94 17.69 4.34 -7.27
N SER A 95 16.86 5.33 -7.61
CA SER A 95 17.03 6.14 -8.82
C SER A 95 18.34 6.93 -8.82
N GLN A 96 18.75 7.49 -7.68
CA GLN A 96 20.00 8.28 -7.59
C GLN A 96 21.26 7.42 -7.78
N ARG A 97 21.15 6.09 -7.65
CA ARG A 97 22.25 5.15 -7.85
C ARG A 97 22.41 4.68 -9.30
N ASN A 98 21.51 5.08 -10.20
CA ASN A 98 21.58 4.75 -11.61
C ASN A 98 22.47 5.74 -12.37
N GLN A 99 23.07 5.30 -13.48
CA GLN A 99 23.87 6.16 -14.37
C GLN A 99 23.07 7.38 -14.86
N GLU A 100 21.79 7.16 -15.18
CA GLU A 100 20.84 8.22 -15.52
C GLU A 100 19.70 8.25 -14.49
N PRO A 101 19.77 9.16 -13.49
CA PRO A 101 18.73 9.27 -12.49
C PRO A 101 17.44 9.84 -13.09
N THR A 102 16.30 9.27 -12.68
CA THR A 102 14.98 9.81 -13.03
C THR A 102 14.82 11.25 -12.50
N PRO A 103 14.23 12.17 -13.28
CA PRO A 103 14.03 13.55 -12.85
C PRO A 103 13.25 13.67 -11.53
N LEU A 104 13.61 14.66 -10.71
CA LEU A 104 12.96 14.91 -9.42
C LEU A 104 11.43 15.07 -9.54
N SER A 105 10.95 15.70 -10.61
CA SER A 105 9.52 15.89 -10.87
C SER A 105 8.74 14.57 -10.90
N HIS A 106 9.33 13.49 -11.42
CA HIS A 106 8.69 12.17 -11.44
C HIS A 106 8.57 11.56 -10.04
N HIS A 107 9.53 11.84 -9.16
CA HIS A 107 9.48 11.39 -7.76
C HIS A 107 8.46 12.19 -6.96
N VAL A 108 8.34 13.49 -7.19
CA VAL A 108 7.30 14.34 -6.58
C VAL A 108 5.91 13.90 -7.00
N VAL A 109 5.69 13.63 -8.30
CA VAL A 109 4.41 13.10 -8.79
C VAL A 109 4.08 11.76 -8.14
N ARG A 110 5.06 10.85 -8.05
CA ARG A 110 4.87 9.55 -7.40
C ARG A 110 4.53 9.69 -5.91
N LEU A 111 5.20 10.59 -5.21
CA LEU A 111 4.87 10.90 -3.82
C LEU A 111 3.45 11.47 -3.71
N GLY A 112 3.04 12.34 -4.64
CA GLY A 112 1.66 12.82 -4.74
C GLY A 112 0.64 11.70 -4.93
N VAL A 113 0.94 10.70 -5.76
CA VAL A 113 0.10 9.49 -5.92
C VAL A 113 0.03 8.71 -4.61
N HIS A 114 1.15 8.51 -3.91
CA HIS A 114 1.14 7.84 -2.61
C HIS A 114 0.33 8.61 -1.56
N ILE A 115 0.45 9.93 -1.49
CA ILE A 115 -0.36 10.78 -0.60
C ILE A 115 -1.85 10.64 -0.94
N LEU A 116 -2.20 10.64 -2.22
CA LEU A 116 -3.58 10.42 -2.66
C LEU A 116 -4.08 9.04 -2.22
N LEU A 117 -3.29 7.98 -2.39
CA LEU A 117 -3.65 6.64 -1.91
C LEU A 117 -3.85 6.61 -0.40
N ILE A 118 -3.00 7.29 0.37
CA ILE A 118 -3.14 7.41 1.82
C ILE A 118 -4.46 8.08 2.20
N ILE A 119 -4.79 9.22 1.57
CA ILE A 119 -6.05 9.94 1.83
C ILE A 119 -7.26 9.06 1.51
N LEU A 120 -7.21 8.32 0.39
CA LEU A 120 -8.28 7.42 -0.01
C LEU A 120 -8.45 6.23 0.95
N MET A 121 -7.38 5.80 1.62
CA MET A 121 -7.42 4.68 2.57
C MET A 121 -7.77 5.08 4.00
N LEU A 122 -7.37 6.29 4.42
CA LEU A 122 -7.64 6.79 5.78
C LEU A 122 -9.00 7.48 5.91
N LYS A 123 -9.70 7.76 4.80
CA LYS A 123 -11.13 8.02 4.81
C LYS A 123 -11.88 6.74 5.18
N ILE A 124 -12.03 6.52 6.49
CA ILE A 124 -13.00 5.63 7.11
C ILE A 124 -13.95 6.52 7.90
#